data_AF-A0A6B2DRT3-F1
#
_entry.id   AF-A0A6B2DRT3-F1
#
_cell.length_a   1.000
_cell.length_b   1.000
_cell.length_c   1.000
_cell.angle_alpha   90.00
_cell.angle_beta   90.00
_cell.angle_gamma   90.00
#
_symmetry.space_group_name_H-M   'P 1'
#
loop_
_entity.id
_entity.type
_entity.pdbx_description
1 polymer ?
#
loop_
_entity_poly.entity_id
_entity_poly.type
_entity_poly.pdbx_seq_one_letter_code
_entity_poly.pdbx_strand_id
1 'polypeptide(L)'
;MNRTRVVVIGAGIVGAACARELRLAGFDVLVVDRGRPAGGTTSHGEGNLLVSDKGPGAELTLAQLSNRLWPRLVEDLTAEDPRAAAAVEFDPKGGIVVATTEAGAHALTAFADAQAAAGVRAERLSAADVAAAEPALTR
;
A
#
# COMPACT_ATOMS: atom_id res chain seq x y z
N MET A 1 12.85 -30.79 -15.44
CA MET A 1 12.08 -29.73 -16.11
C MET A 1 13.00 -28.52 -16.26
N ASN A 2 13.26 -28.05 -17.48
CA ASN A 2 14.04 -26.82 -17.71
C ASN A 2 13.20 -25.63 -17.21
N ARG A 3 13.45 -25.19 -15.99
CA ARG A 3 12.86 -23.96 -15.46
C ARG A 3 13.49 -22.78 -16.17
N THR A 4 12.69 -22.00 -16.89
CA THR A 4 13.12 -20.72 -17.46
C THR A 4 13.71 -19.87 -16.34
N ARG A 5 14.94 -19.39 -16.55
CA ARG A 5 15.64 -18.51 -15.59
C ARG A 5 15.25 -17.06 -15.83
N VAL A 6 14.95 -16.34 -14.75
CA VAL A 6 14.68 -14.91 -14.76
C VAL A 6 15.63 -14.21 -13.81
N VAL A 7 16.26 -13.14 -14.28
CA VAL A 7 17.10 -12.28 -13.44
C VAL A 7 16.33 -11.00 -13.15
N VAL A 8 16.13 -10.71 -11.87
CA VAL A 8 15.53 -9.46 -11.38
C VAL A 8 16.65 -8.55 -10.90
N ILE A 9 16.77 -7.37 -11.51
CA ILE A 9 17.79 -6.38 -11.14
C ILE A 9 17.16 -5.38 -10.17
N GLY A 10 17.57 -5.43 -8.91
CA GLY A 10 17.09 -4.62 -7.79
C GLY A 10 16.38 -5.45 -6.73
N ALA A 11 16.83 -5.34 -5.49
CA ALA A 11 16.26 -5.96 -4.28
C ALA A 11 15.52 -4.94 -3.40
N GLY A 12 14.94 -3.90 -4.02
CA GLY A 12 13.88 -3.09 -3.40
C GLY A 12 12.53 -3.80 -3.42
N ILE A 13 11.51 -3.19 -2.83
CA ILE A 13 10.17 -3.80 -2.67
C ILE A 13 9.55 -4.25 -3.99
N VAL A 14 9.72 -3.49 -5.07
CA VAL A 14 9.21 -3.84 -6.41
C VAL A 14 9.90 -5.09 -6.94
N GLY A 15 11.24 -5.14 -6.87
CA GLY A 15 12.00 -6.30 -7.33
C GLY A 15 11.73 -7.54 -6.49
N ALA A 16 11.61 -7.40 -5.17
CA ALA A 16 11.22 -8.47 -4.26
C ALA A 16 9.82 -9.02 -4.59
N ALA A 17 8.84 -8.14 -4.84
CA ALA A 17 7.49 -8.54 -5.25
C ALA A 17 7.52 -9.29 -6.59
N CYS A 18 8.21 -8.77 -7.61
CA CYS A 18 8.37 -9.47 -8.89
C CYS A 18 9.03 -10.84 -8.71
N ALA A 19 10.09 -10.92 -7.92
CA ALA A 19 10.81 -12.17 -7.67
C ALA A 19 9.93 -13.22 -7.00
N ARG A 20 9.13 -12.82 -6.00
CA ARG A 20 8.16 -13.68 -5.33
C ARG A 20 7.13 -14.23 -6.31
N GLU A 21 6.45 -13.37 -7.06
CA GLU A 21 5.39 -13.79 -7.99
C GLU A 21 5.93 -14.70 -9.11
N LEU A 22 7.12 -14.39 -9.65
CA LEU A 22 7.79 -15.25 -10.62
C LEU A 22 8.15 -16.61 -10.02
N ARG A 23 8.62 -16.63 -8.76
CA ARG A 23 8.98 -17.88 -8.08
C ARG A 23 7.76 -18.76 -7.82
N LEU A 24 6.62 -18.17 -7.45
CA LEU A 24 5.33 -18.84 -7.28
C LEU A 24 4.78 -19.36 -8.62
N ALA A 25 4.97 -18.62 -9.71
CA ALA A 25 4.65 -19.05 -11.07
C ALA A 25 5.59 -20.16 -11.62
N GLY A 26 6.55 -20.62 -10.83
CA GLY A 26 7.40 -21.77 -11.15
C GLY A 26 8.72 -21.42 -11.82
N PHE A 27 9.08 -20.15 -12.00
CA PHE A 27 10.37 -19.74 -12.58
C PHE A 27 11.55 -19.89 -11.63
N ASP A 28 12.75 -20.07 -12.19
CA ASP A 28 14.02 -19.99 -11.46
C ASP A 28 14.51 -18.55 -11.42
N VAL A 29 14.51 -17.94 -10.23
CA VAL A 29 14.67 -16.50 -10.08
C VAL A 29 15.97 -16.19 -9.36
N LEU A 30 16.81 -15.37 -9.97
CA LEU A 30 17.99 -14.76 -9.35
C LEU A 30 17.73 -13.26 -9.17
N VAL A 31 17.81 -12.77 -7.94
CA VAL A 31 17.76 -11.34 -7.64
C VAL A 31 19.19 -10.82 -7.50
N VAL A 32 19.52 -9.75 -8.23
CA VAL A 32 20.83 -9.08 -8.18
C VAL A 32 20.61 -7.64 -7.78
N ASP A 33 21.28 -7.20 -6.72
CA ASP A 33 21.32 -5.78 -6.32
C ASP A 33 22.77 -5.32 -6.24
N ARG A 34 22.98 -4.02 -6.43
CA ARG A 34 24.29 -3.37 -6.28
C ARG A 34 24.70 -3.20 -4.81
N GLY A 35 23.75 -3.27 -3.89
CA GLY A 35 23.94 -3.09 -2.45
C GLY A 35 23.17 -4.12 -1.63
N ARG A 36 22.83 -3.75 -0.38
CA ARG A 36 22.01 -4.60 0.49
C ARG A 36 20.54 -4.59 0.06
N PRO A 37 19.78 -5.69 0.28
CA PRO A 37 18.33 -5.69 0.11
C PRO A 37 17.68 -4.51 0.82
N ALA A 38 16.67 -3.93 0.18
CA ALA A 38 15.98 -2.71 0.62
C ALA A 38 16.86 -1.46 0.85
N GLY A 39 18.17 -1.49 0.55
CA GLY A 39 19.10 -0.40 0.87
C GLY A 39 18.90 0.92 0.11
N GLY A 40 17.96 0.96 -0.83
CA GLY A 40 17.55 2.16 -1.57
C GLY A 40 16.35 2.87 -0.94
N THR A 41 15.44 3.37 -1.77
CA THR A 41 14.24 4.11 -1.32
C THR A 41 13.29 3.26 -0.48
N THR A 42 13.24 1.95 -0.69
CA THR A 42 12.37 1.02 0.06
C THR A 42 12.53 1.16 1.57
N SER A 43 13.75 1.24 2.10
CA SER A 43 13.96 1.37 3.56
C SER A 43 13.71 2.77 4.12
N HIS A 44 13.39 3.75 3.27
CA HIS A 44 13.18 5.15 3.65
C HIS A 44 11.72 5.59 3.45
N GLY A 45 10.85 4.69 2.99
CA GLY A 45 9.43 4.99 2.81
C GLY A 45 8.66 4.98 4.13
N GLU A 46 7.57 5.75 4.19
CA GLU A 46 6.70 5.84 5.37
C GLU A 46 5.87 4.56 5.62
N GLY A 47 5.78 3.65 4.64
CA GLY A 47 5.00 2.41 4.73
C GLY A 47 3.49 2.58 4.49
N ASN A 48 3.03 3.78 4.11
CA ASN A 48 1.61 4.07 3.92
C ASN A 48 1.02 3.41 2.65
N LEU A 49 -0.15 2.77 2.81
CA LEU A 49 -0.92 2.11 1.74
C LEU A 49 -2.14 2.94 1.34
N LEU A 50 -1.89 4.10 0.74
CA LEU A 50 -2.91 5.14 0.52
C LEU A 50 -3.63 4.99 -0.82
N VAL A 51 -4.95 5.19 -0.76
CA VAL A 51 -5.78 5.55 -1.91
C VAL A 51 -6.23 7.02 -1.84
N SER A 52 -6.15 7.67 -0.68
CA SER A 52 -6.74 8.99 -0.38
C SER A 52 -6.12 10.18 -1.12
N ASP A 53 -5.04 9.96 -1.85
CA ASP A 53 -4.33 10.93 -2.70
C ASP A 53 -4.51 10.68 -4.20
N LYS A 54 -5.23 9.62 -4.57
CA LYS A 54 -5.35 9.14 -5.96
C LYS A 54 -6.72 9.42 -6.55
N GLY A 55 -6.77 10.30 -7.55
CA GLY A 55 -7.97 10.53 -8.35
C GLY A 55 -8.36 9.32 -9.22
N PRO A 56 -9.60 9.28 -9.75
CA PRO A 56 -10.03 8.20 -10.64
C PRO A 56 -9.10 7.98 -11.83
N GLY A 57 -8.76 6.72 -12.11
CA GLY A 57 -7.87 6.37 -13.21
C GLY A 57 -7.03 5.13 -12.93
N ALA A 58 -6.00 4.93 -13.75
CA ALA A 58 -5.14 3.76 -13.69
C ALA A 58 -4.39 3.63 -12.34
N GLU A 59 -3.92 4.75 -11.79
CA GLU A 59 -3.19 4.75 -10.52
C GLU A 59 -4.08 4.29 -9.36
N LEU A 60 -5.30 4.84 -9.25
CA LEU A 60 -6.27 4.40 -8.24
C LEU A 60 -6.63 2.93 -8.41
N THR A 61 -6.81 2.47 -9.65
CA THR A 61 -7.11 1.05 -9.93
C THR A 61 -6.01 0.12 -9.42
N LEU A 62 -4.75 0.48 -9.65
CA LEU A 62 -3.60 -0.27 -9.16
C LEU A 62 -3.48 -0.21 -7.63
N ALA A 63 -3.74 0.95 -7.02
CA ALA A 63 -3.72 1.09 -5.56
C ALA A 63 -4.82 0.27 -4.88
N GLN A 64 -6.04 0.26 -5.44
CA GLN A 64 -7.13 -0.60 -4.97
C GLN A 64 -6.78 -2.10 -5.12
N LEU A 65 -6.14 -2.50 -6.22
CA LEU A 65 -5.64 -3.87 -6.38
C LEU A 65 -4.59 -4.20 -5.32
N SER A 66 -3.60 -3.35 -5.13
CA SER A 66 -2.55 -3.51 -4.13
C SER A 66 -3.14 -3.69 -2.72
N ASN A 67 -4.09 -2.84 -2.33
CA ASN A 67 -4.78 -2.95 -1.03
C ASN A 67 -5.54 -4.27 -0.84
N ARG A 68 -6.07 -4.88 -1.91
CA ARG A 68 -6.67 -6.22 -1.83
C ARG A 68 -5.65 -7.35 -1.71
N LEU A 69 -4.42 -7.13 -2.18
CA LEU A 69 -3.37 -8.15 -2.16
C LEU A 69 -2.57 -8.15 -0.86
N TRP A 70 -2.44 -7.01 -0.18
CA TRP A 70 -1.67 -6.91 1.07
C TRP A 70 -2.10 -7.89 2.18
N PRO A 71 -3.40 -8.02 2.53
CA PRO A 71 -3.82 -9.01 3.53
C PRO A 71 -3.45 -10.45 3.13
N ARG A 72 -3.60 -10.79 1.85
CA ARG A 72 -3.25 -12.13 1.33
C ARG A 72 -1.75 -12.39 1.40
N LEU A 73 -0.94 -11.38 1.07
CA LEU A 73 0.52 -11.47 1.21
C LEU A 73 0.92 -11.75 2.66
N VAL A 74 0.29 -11.07 3.62
CA VAL A 74 0.56 -11.27 5.05
C VAL A 74 0.13 -12.66 5.51
N GLU A 75 -1.03 -13.15 5.04
CA GLU A 75 -1.49 -14.53 5.29
C GLU A 75 -0.52 -15.58 4.73
N ASP A 76 -0.10 -15.43 3.47
CA ASP A 76 0.87 -16.31 2.81
C ASP A 76 2.20 -16.33 3.59
N LEU A 77 2.72 -15.14 3.94
CA LEU A 77 3.94 -15.01 4.73
C LEU A 77 3.78 -15.63 6.12
N THR A 78 2.61 -15.54 6.73
CA THR A 78 2.35 -16.15 8.04
C THR A 78 2.42 -17.67 7.96
N ALA A 79 1.91 -18.26 6.85
CA ALA A 79 1.99 -19.70 6.62
C ALA A 79 3.43 -20.18 6.34
N GLU A 80 4.26 -19.35 5.69
CA GLU A 80 5.66 -19.68 5.37
C GLU A 80 6.62 -19.43 6.54
N ASP A 81 6.54 -18.24 7.14
CA ASP A 81 7.36 -17.79 8.28
C ASP A 81 6.59 -16.73 9.12
N PRO A 82 5.99 -17.14 10.25
CA PRO A 82 5.28 -16.23 11.15
C PRO A 82 6.12 -15.05 11.66
N ARG A 83 7.45 -15.21 11.77
CA ARG A 83 8.33 -14.11 12.22
C ARG A 83 8.50 -13.07 11.14
N ALA A 84 8.60 -13.50 9.87
CA ALA A 84 8.66 -12.60 8.74
C ALA A 84 7.35 -11.81 8.60
N ALA A 85 6.19 -12.48 8.76
CA ALA A 85 4.90 -11.82 8.74
C ALA A 85 4.75 -10.76 9.85
N ALA A 86 5.19 -11.08 11.07
CA ALA A 86 5.18 -10.13 12.18
C ALA A 86 6.04 -8.89 11.90
N ALA A 87 7.17 -9.05 11.20
CA ALA A 87 8.08 -7.95 10.85
C ALA A 87 7.54 -7.02 9.74
N VAL A 88 6.44 -7.37 9.07
CA VAL A 88 5.78 -6.48 8.08
C VAL A 88 5.03 -5.34 8.77
N GLU A 89 4.59 -5.54 10.02
CA GLU A 89 3.81 -4.56 10.79
C GLU A 89 2.58 -4.04 10.03
N PHE A 90 1.91 -4.92 9.25
CA PHE A 90 0.75 -4.54 8.46
C PHE A 90 -0.45 -4.20 9.34
N ASP A 91 -0.97 -2.97 9.17
CA ASP A 91 -2.11 -2.45 9.90
C ASP A 91 -3.14 -1.83 8.93
N PRO A 92 -4.30 -2.48 8.70
CA PRO A 92 -5.33 -2.01 7.77
C PRO A 92 -6.23 -0.91 8.37
N LYS A 93 -5.63 0.10 9.02
CA LYS A 93 -6.33 1.19 9.73
C LYS A 93 -7.05 2.21 8.84
N GLY A 94 -6.76 2.22 7.53
CA GLY A 94 -7.24 3.27 6.62
C GLY A 94 -6.53 4.60 6.84
N GLY A 95 -7.21 5.71 6.59
CA GLY A 95 -6.65 7.04 6.79
C GLY A 95 -7.71 8.14 6.80
N ILE A 96 -7.41 9.24 7.49
CA ILE A 96 -8.24 10.44 7.55
C ILE A 96 -7.48 11.58 6.86
N VAL A 97 -8.14 12.25 5.93
CA VAL A 97 -7.62 13.48 5.31
C VAL A 97 -8.43 14.65 5.86
N VAL A 98 -7.75 15.69 6.32
CA VAL A 98 -8.36 16.86 6.95
C VAL A 98 -8.08 18.10 6.11
N ALA A 99 -9.08 18.97 5.99
CA ALA A 99 -8.93 20.31 5.44
C ALA A 99 -9.08 21.36 6.55
N THR A 100 -8.19 22.35 6.58
CA THR A 100 -8.17 23.43 7.58
C THR A 100 -8.82 24.72 7.09
N THR A 101 -9.38 24.71 5.88
CA THR A 101 -10.07 25.85 5.27
C THR A 101 -11.36 25.39 4.62
N GLU A 102 -12.34 26.29 4.51
CA GLU A 102 -13.61 26.00 3.85
C GLU A 102 -13.41 25.62 2.37
N ALA A 103 -12.55 26.36 1.65
CA ALA A 103 -12.20 26.04 0.27
C ALA A 103 -11.57 24.65 0.14
N GLY A 104 -10.66 24.29 1.06
CA GLY A 104 -10.09 22.96 1.13
C GLY A 104 -11.12 21.87 1.43
N ALA A 105 -12.09 22.15 2.31
CA ALA A 105 -13.16 21.22 2.66
C ALA A 105 -14.07 20.94 1.45
N HIS A 106 -14.42 21.96 0.67
CA HIS A 106 -15.18 21.78 -0.58
C HIS A 106 -14.41 20.95 -1.61
N ALA A 107 -13.13 21.22 -1.82
CA ALA A 107 -12.28 20.45 -2.73
C ALA A 107 -12.13 18.99 -2.29
N LEU A 108 -11.84 18.76 -1.00
CA LEU A 108 -11.70 17.43 -0.42
C LEU A 108 -13.01 16.64 -0.52
N THR A 109 -14.14 17.30 -0.30
CA THR A 109 -15.47 16.70 -0.44
C THR A 109 -15.72 16.23 -1.87
N ALA A 110 -15.48 17.10 -2.86
CA ALA A 110 -15.65 16.73 -4.27
C ALA A 110 -14.69 15.61 -4.69
N PHE A 111 -13.46 15.62 -4.18
CA PHE A 111 -12.51 14.56 -4.42
C PHE A 111 -12.96 13.22 -3.82
N ALA A 112 -13.41 13.21 -2.56
CA ALA A 112 -13.95 12.02 -1.91
C ALA A 112 -15.16 11.45 -2.64
N ASP A 113 -16.05 12.30 -3.16
CA ASP A 113 -17.21 11.87 -3.96
C ASP A 113 -16.75 11.19 -5.27
N ALA A 114 -15.73 11.75 -5.95
CA ALA A 114 -15.16 11.15 -7.15
C ALA A 114 -14.48 9.79 -6.86
N GLN A 115 -13.80 9.67 -5.72
CA GLN A 115 -13.22 8.40 -5.28
C GLN A 115 -14.29 7.36 -4.94
N ALA A 116 -15.38 7.77 -4.27
CA ALA A 116 -16.51 6.90 -3.96
C ALA A 116 -17.18 6.37 -5.23
N ALA A 117 -17.38 7.23 -6.23
CA ALA A 117 -17.88 6.81 -7.55
C ALA A 117 -16.93 5.82 -8.26
N ALA A 118 -15.64 5.85 -7.94
CA ALA A 118 -14.62 4.90 -8.42
C ALA A 118 -14.44 3.67 -7.50
N GLY A 119 -15.33 3.44 -6.54
CA GLY A 119 -15.35 2.24 -5.69
C GLY A 119 -14.42 2.29 -4.46
N VAL A 120 -13.90 3.46 -4.09
CA VAL A 120 -13.22 3.64 -2.80
C VAL A 120 -14.27 3.81 -1.70
N ARG A 121 -14.10 3.15 -0.55
CA ARG A 121 -14.88 3.49 0.65
C ARG A 121 -14.37 4.83 1.18
N ALA A 122 -15.10 5.90 0.89
CA ALA A 122 -14.84 7.24 1.43
C ALA A 122 -16.03 7.68 2.29
N GLU A 123 -15.76 8.07 3.53
CA GLU A 123 -16.76 8.50 4.50
C GLU A 123 -16.47 9.94 4.93
N ARG A 124 -17.50 10.78 4.93
CA ARG A 124 -17.38 12.14 5.46
C ARG A 124 -17.45 12.08 6.98
N LEU A 125 -16.48 12.68 7.65
CA LEU A 125 -16.44 12.78 9.09
C LEU A 125 -16.80 14.19 9.53
N SER A 126 -17.67 14.29 10.54
CA SER A 126 -17.89 15.56 11.24
C SER A 126 -16.69 15.89 12.14
N ALA A 127 -16.62 17.12 12.64
CA ALA A 127 -15.60 17.50 13.62
C ALA A 127 -15.65 16.63 14.90
N ALA A 128 -16.84 16.16 15.30
CA ALA A 128 -17.00 15.26 16.43
C ALA A 128 -16.44 13.86 16.12
N ASP A 129 -16.69 13.34 14.91
CA ASP A 129 -16.18 12.03 14.48
C ASP A 129 -14.64 12.04 14.40
N VAL A 130 -14.05 13.11 13.85
CA VAL A 130 -12.60 13.29 13.80
C VAL A 130 -12.01 13.37 15.21
N ALA A 131 -12.62 14.13 16.12
CA ALA A 131 -12.14 14.22 17.51
C ALA A 131 -12.25 12.90 18.28
N ALA A 132 -13.22 12.05 17.94
CA ALA A 132 -13.36 10.71 18.50
C ALA A 132 -12.32 9.73 17.94
N ALA A 133 -12.05 9.82 16.63
CA ALA A 133 -11.07 8.96 15.95
C ALA A 133 -9.62 9.34 16.29
N GLU A 134 -9.32 10.64 16.35
CA GLU A 134 -7.96 11.18 16.57
C GLU A 134 -7.96 12.22 17.72
N PRO A 135 -8.02 11.79 19.00
CA PRO A 135 -8.16 12.70 20.14
C PRO A 135 -7.00 13.67 20.36
N ALA A 136 -5.83 13.35 19.81
CA ALA A 136 -4.63 14.19 19.89
C ALA A 136 -4.58 15.27 18.80
N LEU A 137 -5.51 15.26 17.84
CA LEU A 137 -5.54 16.25 16.76
C LEU A 137 -5.88 17.65 17.33
N THR A 138 -5.10 18.65 16.92
CA THR A 138 -5.33 20.05 17.31
C THR A 138 -6.60 20.57 16.65
N ARG A 139 -7.39 21.35 17.40
CA ARG A 139 -8.67 21.93 16.97
C ARG A 139 -8.52 23.35 16.43
#